data_AF-A0A2L2Z5S3-F1
#
_entry.id   AF-A0A2L2Z5S3-F1
#
_cell.length_a   1.000
_cell.length_b   1.000
_cell.length_c   1.000
_cell.angle_alpha   90.00
_cell.angle_beta   90.00
_cell.angle_gamma   90.00
#
_symmetry.space_group_name_H-M   'P 1'
#
loop_
_entity.id
_entity.type
_entity.pdbx_description
1 polymer ?
#
loop_
_entity_poly.entity_id
_entity_poly.type
_entity_poly.pdbx_seq_one_letter_code
_entity_poly.pdbx_strand_id
1 'polypeptide(L)' 'NVGDVKNMQQKVFAALYHCASSNEKPMHGQCPLGADSWCFYQRAIAAGKTPKCKYPGLKQDVLNQVKKVYLELG' A
#
# COMPACT_ATOMS: atom_id res chain seq x y z
N ASN A 1 17.26 -20.29 6.92
CA ASN A 1 17.09 -18.90 6.43
C ASN A 1 15.66 -18.46 6.77
N VAL A 2 15.40 -18.09 8.03
CA VAL A 2 14.10 -17.55 8.46
C VAL A 2 14.10 -16.09 8.03
N GLY A 3 13.72 -15.86 6.76
CA GLY A 3 13.53 -14.51 6.24
C GLY A 3 12.53 -13.78 7.13
N ASP A 4 12.91 -12.58 7.55
CA ASP A 4 12.24 -11.74 8.54
C ASP A 4 10.70 -11.67 8.30
N VAL A 5 9.94 -12.44 9.10
CA VAL A 5 8.46 -12.53 9.02
C VAL A 5 7.84 -11.14 9.11
N LYS A 6 8.45 -10.25 9.90
CA LYS A 6 8.01 -8.86 10.04
C LYS A 6 8.19 -8.08 8.74
N ASN A 7 9.28 -8.30 8.02
CA ASN A 7 9.51 -7.69 6.71
C ASN A 7 8.46 -8.15 5.68
N MET A 8 8.12 -9.45 5.69
CA MET A 8 7.07 -10.00 4.85
C MET A 8 5.70 -9.40 5.18
N GLN A 9 5.34 -9.33 6.47
CA GLN A 9 4.11 -8.69 6.92
C GLN A 9 4.04 -7.22 6.48
N GLN A 10 5.12 -6.46 6.64
CA GLN A 10 5.19 -5.06 6.20
C GLN A 10 4.96 -4.92 4.69
N LYS A 11 5.57 -5.78 3.87
CA LYS A 11 5.39 -5.79 2.41
C LYS A 11 3.96 -6.12 2.02
N VAL A 12 3.32 -7.08 2.69
CA VAL A 12 1.92 -7.41 2.44
C VAL A 12 1.00 -6.26 2.82
N PHE A 13 1.22 -5.63 3.99
CA PHE A 13 0.45 -4.44 4.34
C PHE A 13 0.65 -3.32 3.30
N ALA A 14 1.87 -3.07 2.86
CA ALA A 14 2.13 -2.07 1.82
C ALA A 14 1.33 -2.33 0.54
N ALA A 15 1.27 -3.60 0.10
CA ALA A 15 0.46 -3.99 -1.05
C ALA A 15 -1.05 -3.84 -0.79
N LEU A 16 -1.53 -4.24 0.38
CA LEU A 16 -2.94 -4.12 0.77
C LEU A 16 -3.40 -2.66 0.83
N TYR A 17 -2.64 -1.79 1.49
CA TYR A 17 -2.92 -0.36 1.57
C TYR A 17 -2.81 0.33 0.21
N HIS A 18 -1.87 -0.10 -0.64
CA HIS A 18 -1.80 0.35 -2.02
C HIS A 18 -3.08 0.05 -2.80
N CYS A 19 -3.57 -1.20 -2.73
CA CYS A 19 -4.81 -1.61 -3.38
C CYS A 19 -6.05 -0.90 -2.80
N ALA A 20 -6.04 -0.62 -1.51
CA ALA A 20 -7.15 0.06 -0.84
C ALA A 20 -7.22 1.56 -1.13
N SER A 21 -6.13 2.15 -1.64
CA SER A 21 -5.98 3.59 -1.85
C SER A 21 -6.91 4.14 -2.95
N SER A 22 -7.42 5.35 -2.73
CA SER A 22 -8.21 6.11 -3.70
C SER A 22 -7.70 7.56 -3.78
N ASN A 23 -8.31 8.39 -4.65
CA ASN A 23 -7.99 9.82 -4.69
C ASN A 23 -8.44 10.55 -3.43
N GLU A 24 -9.58 10.16 -2.88
CA GLU A 24 -10.18 10.73 -1.66
C GLU A 24 -9.47 10.24 -0.41
N LYS A 25 -8.94 9.01 -0.44
CA LYS A 25 -8.22 8.38 0.66
C LYS A 25 -6.87 7.80 0.19
N PRO A 26 -5.84 8.64 0.04
CA PRO A 26 -4.51 8.19 -0.37
C PRO A 26 -3.85 7.37 0.75
N MET A 27 -3.52 6.11 0.46
CA MET A 27 -2.90 5.15 1.41
C MET A 27 -1.55 4.63 0.89
N HIS A 28 -0.74 5.51 0.29
CA HIS A 28 0.54 5.14 -0.33
C HIS A 28 1.77 5.27 0.59
N GLY A 29 1.57 5.57 1.88
CA GLY A 29 2.66 5.87 2.82
C GLY A 29 3.63 4.70 3.06
N GLN A 30 3.21 3.46 2.82
CA GLN A 30 4.06 2.27 2.94
C GLN A 30 4.71 1.85 1.62
N CYS A 31 4.39 2.53 0.52
CA CYS A 31 5.02 2.24 -0.77
C CYS A 31 6.46 2.79 -0.79
N PRO A 32 7.40 2.13 -1.48
CA PRO A 32 8.75 2.65 -1.67
C PRO A 32 8.74 4.06 -2.24
N LEU A 33 9.65 4.93 -1.80
CA LEU A 33 9.77 6.29 -2.32
C LEU A 33 10.52 6.32 -3.66
N GLY A 34 10.40 7.42 -4.39
CA GLY A 34 11.25 7.73 -5.53
C GLY A 34 10.69 7.32 -6.90
N ALA A 35 11.44 7.69 -7.95
CA ALA A 35 11.05 7.48 -9.34
C ALA A 35 11.00 6.00 -9.74
N ASP A 36 11.78 5.15 -9.07
CA ASP A 36 11.81 3.70 -9.29
C ASP A 36 10.79 2.93 -8.44
N SER A 37 9.94 3.64 -7.70
CA SER A 37 8.86 3.01 -6.95
C SER A 37 7.91 2.27 -7.88
N TRP A 38 7.50 1.06 -7.50
CA TRP A 38 6.40 0.37 -8.17
C TRP A 38 5.06 1.10 -7.97
N CYS A 39 4.95 2.00 -6.97
CA CYS A 39 3.76 2.78 -6.71
C CYS A 39 3.68 4.02 -7.61
N PHE A 40 2.62 4.10 -8.42
CA PHE A 40 2.39 5.25 -9.31
C PHE A 40 2.35 6.59 -8.55
N TYR A 41 1.81 6.59 -7.32
CA TYR A 41 1.68 7.80 -6.52
C TYR A 41 3.06 8.34 -6.15
N GLN A 42 3.93 7.48 -5.64
CA GLN A 42 5.28 7.86 -5.22
C GLN A 42 6.14 8.32 -6.41
N ARG A 43 5.97 7.68 -7.58
CA ARG A 43 6.60 8.15 -8.82
C ARG A 43 6.13 9.53 -9.25
N ALA A 44 4.82 9.80 -9.15
CA ALA A 44 4.26 11.10 -9.51
C ALA A 44 4.79 12.20 -8.58
N ILE A 45 4.82 11.95 -7.27
CA ILE A 45 5.43 12.87 -6.29
C ILE A 45 6.92 13.10 -6.60
N ALA A 46 7.69 12.04 -6.86
CA ALA A 46 9.11 12.17 -7.20
C ALA A 46 9.36 12.96 -8.49
N ALA A 47 8.41 12.93 -9.43
CA ALA A 47 8.45 13.69 -10.67
C ALA A 47 7.85 15.11 -10.57
N GLY A 48 7.44 15.56 -9.37
CA GLY A 48 6.77 16.85 -9.18
C GLY A 48 5.38 16.96 -9.81
N LYS A 49 4.71 15.82 -10.03
CA LYS A 49 3.39 15.73 -10.66
C LYS A 49 2.31 15.40 -9.63
N THR A 50 1.10 15.87 -9.87
CA THR A 50 -0.07 15.47 -9.07
C THR A 50 -0.42 14.00 -9.33
N PRO A 51 -0.38 13.12 -8.32
CA PRO A 51 -0.82 11.75 -8.46
C PRO A 51 -2.31 11.67 -8.77
N LYS A 52 -2.71 10.76 -9.66
CA LYS A 52 -4.12 10.45 -9.94
C LYS A 52 -4.35 8.95 -9.91
N CYS A 53 -5.03 8.49 -8.87
CA CYS A 53 -5.50 7.12 -8.78
C CYS A 53 -6.60 6.87 -9.82
N LYS A 54 -6.51 5.73 -10.50
CA LYS A 54 -7.52 5.29 -11.48
C LYS A 54 -8.63 4.46 -10.85
N TYR A 55 -8.44 4.00 -9.62
CA TYR A 55 -9.30 3.04 -8.95
C TYR A 55 -9.97 3.66 -7.73
N PRO A 56 -11.20 3.25 -7.40
CA PRO A 56 -11.93 3.78 -6.23
C PRO A 56 -11.40 3.26 -4.88
N GLY A 57 -10.38 2.39 -4.89
CA GLY A 57 -9.87 1.73 -3.69
C GLY A 57 -10.77 0.56 -3.23
N LEU A 58 -10.36 -0.07 -2.13
CA LEU A 58 -11.11 -1.16 -1.49
C LEU A 58 -12.05 -0.58 -0.43
N LYS A 59 -13.20 -1.24 -0.24
CA LYS A 59 -14.09 -0.93 0.88
C LYS A 59 -13.37 -1.13 2.21
N GLN A 60 -13.65 -0.24 3.17
CA GLN A 60 -13.00 -0.26 4.48
C GLN A 60 -13.21 -1.61 5.22
N ASP A 61 -14.38 -2.22 5.09
CA ASP A 61 -14.67 -3.49 5.76
C ASP A 61 -13.80 -4.63 5.24
N VAL A 62 -13.56 -4.67 3.93
CA VAL A 62 -12.66 -5.66 3.29
C VAL A 62 -11.23 -5.44 3.77
N LEU A 63 -10.77 -4.18 3.81
CA LEU A 63 -9.44 -3.83 4.33
C LEU A 63 -9.28 -4.28 5.78
N ASN A 64 -10.29 -4.06 6.62
CA ASN A 64 -10.27 -4.43 8.03
C ASN A 64 -10.23 -5.96 8.23
N GLN A 65 -11.02 -6.71 7.46
CA GLN A 65 -11.03 -8.18 7.53
C GLN A 65 -9.68 -8.77 7.11
N VAL A 66 -9.11 -8.32 5.98
CA VAL A 66 -7.81 -8.80 5.52
C VAL A 66 -6.72 -8.42 6.54
N LYS A 67 -6.75 -7.19 7.06
CA LYS A 67 -5.78 -6.76 8.07
C LYS A 67 -5.83 -7.63 9.34
N LYS A 68 -7.03 -7.98 9.80
CA LYS A 68 -7.22 -8.86 10.96
C LYS A 68 -6.56 -10.23 10.73
N VAL A 69 -6.86 -10.88 9.62
CA VAL A 69 -6.27 -12.19 9.27
C VAL A 69 -4.75 -12.13 9.26
N TYR A 70 -4.15 -11.10 8.67
CA TYR A 70 -2.68 -10.97 8.61
C TYR A 70 -2.02 -10.65 9.95
N LEU A 71 -2.72 -9.99 10.87
CA LEU A 71 -2.21 -9.73 12.23
C LEU A 71 -2.30 -10.97 13.13
N GLU A 72 -3.27 -11.85 12.89
CA GLU A 72 -3.44 -13.11 13.62
C GLU A 72 -2.44 -14.21 13.18
N LEU A 73 -1.74 -14.00 12.06
CA LEU A 73 -0.75 -14.93 11.49
C LEU A 73 0.70 -14.68 11.96
N GLY A 74 0.93 -13.70 12.84
CA GLY A 74 2.23 -13.39 13.44
C GLY A 74 2.27 -13.70 14.93
#